data_AF-A0A1G8JHD5-F1
#
_entry.id   AF-A0A1G8JHD5-F1
#
_cell.length_a   1.000
_cell.length_b   1.000
_cell.length_c   1.000
_cell.angle_alpha   90.00
_cell.angle_beta   90.00
_cell.angle_gamma   90.00
#
_symmetry.space_group_name_H-M   'P 1'
#
loop_
_entity.id
_entity.type
_entity.pdbx_description
1 polymer ?
#
loop_
_entity_poly.entity_id
_entity_poly.type
_entity_poly.pdbx_seq_one_letter_code
_entity_poly.pdbx_strand_id
1 'polypeptide(L)' 'MDQSVPIPSLDDILNAPKDALAPMVADLRRSRRLSPLVHDLNTHLLSGETAQKDAARRALEMLGFVQT' A
#
# COMPACT_ATOMS: atom_id res chain seq x y z
N MET A 1 -18.91 17.09 3.73
CA MET A 1 -18.38 16.09 4.68
C MET A 1 -17.09 15.58 4.08
N ASP A 2 -15.94 16.04 4.60
CA ASP A 2 -14.62 15.62 4.12
C ASP A 2 -14.33 14.23 4.70
N GLN A 3 -14.92 13.19 4.09
CA GLN A 3 -14.59 11.82 4.44
C GLN A 3 -13.19 11.55 3.90
N SER A 4 -12.19 11.87 4.73
CA SER A 4 -10.81 11.49 4.49
C SER A 4 -10.73 9.97 4.44
N VAL A 5 -10.82 9.38 3.24
CA VAL A 5 -10.66 7.94 3.02
C VAL A 5 -9.36 7.52 3.71
N PRO A 6 -9.38 6.65 4.73
CA PRO A 6 -8.18 6.29 5.48
C PRO A 6 -7.09 5.78 4.54
N ILE A 7 -5.82 6.03 4.87
CA ILE A 7 -4.71 5.37 4.14
C ILE A 7 -4.89 3.88 4.40
N PRO A 8 -4.95 3.03 3.36
CA PRO A 8 -5.07 1.59 3.55
C PRO A 8 -3.82 1.08 4.26
N SER A 9 -4.03 0.21 5.24
CA SER A 9 -2.96 -0.48 5.92
C SER A 9 -2.35 -1.57 5.02
N LEU A 10 -1.25 -2.14 5.48
CA LEU A 10 -0.62 -3.30 4.84
C LEU A 10 -1.61 -4.45 4.64
N ASP A 11 -2.39 -4.78 5.67
CA ASP A 11 -3.39 -5.84 5.61
C ASP A 11 -4.52 -5.52 4.63
N ASP A 12 -4.94 -4.26 4.54
CA ASP A 12 -5.97 -3.85 3.58
C ASP A 12 -5.51 -4.10 2.13
N ILE A 13 -4.23 -3.82 1.83
CA ILE A 13 -3.67 -4.03 0.49
C ILE A 13 -3.55 -5.52 0.18
N LEU A 14 -3.07 -6.32 1.13
CA LEU A 14 -2.86 -7.76 0.93
C LEU A 14 -4.17 -8.55 0.82
N ASN A 15 -5.23 -8.08 1.49
CA ASN A 15 -6.55 -8.69 1.43
C ASN A 15 -7.46 -8.07 0.36
N ALA A 16 -7.05 -6.97 -0.27
CA ALA A 16 -7.84 -6.35 -1.32
C ALA A 16 -7.94 -7.27 -2.56
N PRO A 17 -9.14 -7.41 -3.14
CA PRO A 17 -9.29 -8.11 -4.40
C PRO A 17 -8.55 -7.33 -5.50
N LYS A 18 -7.97 -8.04 -6.48
CA LYS A 18 -7.06 -7.44 -7.48
C LYS A 18 -7.70 -6.29 -8.27
N ASP A 19 -9.00 -6.38 -8.53
CA ASP A 19 -9.82 -5.38 -9.19
C ASP A 19 -10.04 -4.10 -8.36
N ALA A 20 -9.88 -4.18 -7.03
CA ALA A 20 -9.97 -3.03 -6.14
C ALA A 20 -8.63 -2.27 -5.96
N LEU A 21 -7.50 -2.85 -6.36
CA LEU A 21 -6.18 -2.20 -6.21
C LEU A 21 -6.02 -0.98 -7.13
N ALA A 22 -6.43 -1.10 -8.39
CA ALA A 22 -6.36 0.01 -9.35
C ALA A 22 -7.17 1.24 -8.92
N PRO A 23 -8.46 1.13 -8.53
CA PRO A 23 -9.22 2.27 -8.02
C PRO A 23 -8.66 2.83 -6.71
N MET A 24 -8.17 1.96 -5.81
CA MET A 24 -7.52 2.38 -4.56
C MET A 24 -6.30 3.26 -4.83
N VAL A 25 -5.40 2.85 -5.73
CA VAL A 25 -4.23 3.66 -6.13
C VAL A 25 -4.66 4.98 -6.77
N ALA A 26 -5.70 4.97 -7.61
CA ALA A 26 -6.23 6.17 -8.24
C ALA A 26 -6.75 7.18 -7.20
N ASP A 27 -7.47 6.71 -6.18
CA ASP A 27 -8.02 7.55 -5.10
C ASP A 27 -6.92 8.09 -4.18
N LEU A 28 -5.92 7.27 -3.85
CA LEU A 28 -4.74 7.70 -3.10
C LEU A 28 -3.93 8.75 -3.86
N ARG A 29 -3.82 8.61 -5.18
CA ARG A 29 -3.15 9.60 -6.04
C ARG A 29 -3.93 10.91 -6.08
N ARG A 30 -5.26 10.86 -6.24
CA ARG A 30 -6.13 12.05 -6.21
C ARG A 30 -6.03 12.79 -4.88
N SER A 31 -5.94 12.03 -3.79
CA SER A 31 -5.84 12.56 -2.43
C SER A 31 -4.42 12.97 -2.02
N ARG A 32 -3.41 12.78 -2.89
CA ARG A 32 -1.98 12.99 -2.59
C ARG A 32 -1.47 12.17 -1.38
N ARG A 33 -2.09 11.02 -1.12
CA ARG A 33 -1.76 10.11 0.01
C ARG A 33 -0.95 8.89 -0.41
N LEU A 34 -0.63 8.78 -1.70
CA LEU A 34 0.18 7.68 -2.22
C LEU A 34 1.62 7.69 -1.68
N SER A 35 2.23 8.88 -1.55
CA SER A 35 3.58 9.04 -1.01
C SER A 35 3.70 8.56 0.45
N PRO A 36 2.84 9.00 1.39
CA PRO A 36 2.89 8.49 2.76
C PRO A 36 2.62 6.98 2.85
N LEU A 37 1.74 6.41 2.01
CA LEU A 37 1.56 4.96 1.96
C LEU A 37 2.83 4.22 1.56
N VAL A 38 3.47 4.64 0.47
CA VAL A 38 4.71 3.99 -0.01
C VAL A 38 5.84 4.15 1.00
N HIS A 39 5.91 5.30 1.69
CA HIS A 39 6.88 5.52 2.77
C HIS A 39 6.67 4.55 3.95
N ASP A 40 5.43 4.32 4.34
CA ASP A 40 5.08 3.39 5.41
C ASP A 40 5.45 1.93 5.03
N LEU A 41 5.08 1.51 3.81
CA LEU A 41 5.46 0.19 3.28
C LEU A 41 6.99 0.01 3.21
N ASN A 42 7.73 1.04 2.79
CA ASN A 42 9.20 0.99 2.80
C ASN A 42 9.77 0.92 4.22
N THR A 43 9.13 1.56 5.20
CA THR A 43 9.53 1.46 6.60
C THR A 43 9.36 0.03 7.12
N HIS A 44 8.25 -0.62 6.80
CA HIS A 44 8.05 -2.05 7.09
C HIS A 44 9.03 -2.97 6.35
N LEU A 45 9.39 -2.62 5.11
CA LEU A 45 10.43 -3.35 4.35
C LEU A 45 11.82 -3.23 5.00
N LEU A 46 12.07 -2.16 5.76
CA LEU A 46 13.34 -1.91 6.43
C LEU A 46 13.34 -2.33 7.92
N SER A 47 12.18 -2.63 8.53
CA SER A 47 11.99 -2.83 9.98
C SER A 47 12.66 -4.07 10.59
N GLY A 48 13.46 -4.82 9.82
CA GLY A 48 14.23 -5.96 10.32
C GLY A 48 13.46 -7.29 10.36
N GLU A 49 12.16 -7.28 10.65
CA GLU A 49 11.33 -8.49 10.78
C GLU A 49 10.97 -9.10 9.42
N THR A 50 11.44 -10.33 9.15
CA THR A 50 11.27 -11.02 7.86
C THR A 50 9.80 -11.09 7.42
N ALA A 51 8.86 -11.36 8.33
CA ALA A 51 7.45 -11.44 8.01
C ALA A 51 6.87 -10.09 7.52
N GLN A 52 7.22 -8.99 8.19
CA GLN A 52 6.81 -7.65 7.77
C GLN A 52 7.44 -7.25 6.45
N LYS A 53 8.70 -7.65 6.21
CA LYS A 53 9.40 -7.40 4.95
C LYS A 53 8.74 -8.08 3.77
N ASP A 54 8.45 -9.37 3.89
CA ASP A 54 7.80 -10.13 2.82
C ASP A 54 6.39 -9.60 2.54
N ALA A 55 5.64 -9.26 3.59
CA ALA A 55 4.32 -8.65 3.47
C ALA A 55 4.40 -7.28 2.76
N ALA A 56 5.30 -6.39 3.18
CA ALA A 56 5.49 -5.07 2.57
C ALA A 56 5.95 -5.17 1.10
N ARG A 57 6.88 -6.07 0.79
CA ARG A 57 7.30 -6.33 -0.60
C ARG A 57 6.12 -6.75 -1.45
N ARG A 58 5.31 -7.69 -0.96
CA ARG A 58 4.15 -8.22 -1.69
C ARG A 58 3.07 -7.16 -1.90
N ALA A 59 2.85 -6.29 -0.91
CA ALA A 59 1.96 -5.13 -1.06
C ALA A 59 2.48 -4.16 -2.13
N LEU A 60 3.78 -3.88 -2.17
CA LEU A 60 4.39 -3.02 -3.20
C LEU A 60 4.31 -3.66 -4.61
N GLU A 61 4.48 -4.97 -4.73
CA GLU A 61 4.27 -5.73 -5.97
C GLU A 61 2.80 -5.63 -6.44
N MET A 62 1.85 -5.85 -5.54
CA MET A 62 0.40 -5.74 -5.84
C MET A 62 0.00 -4.34 -6.30
N LEU A 63 0.63 -3.31 -5.75
CA LEU A 63 0.43 -1.91 -6.15
C LEU A 63 1.21 -1.52 -7.42
N GLY A 64 2.08 -2.40 -7.94
CA GLY A 64 2.87 -2.17 -9.15
C GLY A 64 4.10 -1.27 -8.96
N PHE A 65 4.55 -1.05 -7.72
CA PHE A 65 5.75 -0.24 -7.42
C PHE A 65 7.05 -1.03 -7.55
N VAL A 66 6.99 -2.35 -7.40
CA VAL A 66 8.14 -3.26 -7.53
C VAL A 66 7.81 -4.28 -8.61
N GLN A 67 8.73 -4.47 -9.55
CA GLN A 67 8.64 -5.53 -10.54
C GLN A 67 9.27 -6.80 -9.95
N THR A 68 8.57 -7.93 -10.12
CA THR A 68 9.09 -9.28 -9.82
C THR A 68 10.09 -9.74 -10.86
#